data_AF-A0A5M5BNX9-F1
#
_entry.id   AF-A0A5M5BNX9-F1
#
_cell.length_a   1.000
_cell.length_b   1.000
_cell.length_c   1.000
_cell.angle_alpha   90.00
_cell.angle_beta   90.00
_cell.angle_gamma   90.00
#
_symmetry.space_group_name_H-M   'P 1'
#
loop_
_entity.id
_entity.type
_entity.pdbx_description
1 polymer ?
#
loop_
_entity_poly.entity_id
_entity_poly.type
_entity_poly.pdbx_seq_one_letter_code
_entity_poly.pdbx_strand_id
1 'polypeptide(L)'
;MIMKNISKYWLLFMIAAMSATSCSDDDNEKVVMPDPDPTTLGWVKQTTEFGTLPEYISVYKSPSELEGMKAIAFIAVADMSKANFATIGDQIYSKTPNQIWQAEQQKYPIIMNGGYFVMGAGKSVSLLCREGEVLAVNSQEEIRSQKSYYPTRGIFQLSKNGYFSTDWAYTTTDGVTYTYEQPSPNKSGYEPQPAPSAYFPTRGVKLNAETAIGGGPILLKDGSVRNTFIEELFDEESGVAPESYHPRTAIGVTANNKVIFFVCEGRS
;
A
#
# COMPACT_ATOMS: atom_id res chain seq x y z
N MET A 1 -4.31 28.88 -0.65
CA MET A 1 -4.08 29.38 -2.02
C MET A 1 -2.65 29.06 -2.44
N ILE A 2 -2.35 27.77 -2.68
CA ILE A 2 -1.19 27.29 -3.45
C ILE A 2 -1.64 25.97 -4.09
N MET A 3 -2.39 26.06 -5.19
CA MET A 3 -2.61 24.96 -6.13
C MET A 3 -2.26 25.52 -7.50
N LYS A 4 -0.96 25.58 -7.80
CA LYS A 4 -0.45 25.84 -9.14
C LYS A 4 0.88 25.10 -9.31
N ASN A 5 0.77 23.82 -9.66
CA ASN A 5 1.64 23.17 -10.64
C ASN A 5 1.12 21.75 -10.89
N ILE A 6 0.03 21.67 -11.65
CA ILE A 6 -0.31 20.44 -12.36
C ILE A 6 0.74 20.35 -13.48
N SER A 7 1.73 19.50 -13.25
CA SER A 7 2.84 19.25 -14.16
C SER A 7 2.34 18.79 -15.54
N LYS A 8 3.04 19.21 -16.60
CA LYS A 8 2.73 19.02 -18.02
C LYS A 8 2.65 17.55 -18.50
N TYR A 9 2.72 16.57 -17.61
CA TYR A 9 2.65 15.14 -17.92
C TYR A 9 1.22 14.55 -17.99
N TRP A 10 0.18 15.36 -17.80
CA TRP A 10 -1.22 14.89 -17.77
C TRP A 10 -1.97 14.95 -19.10
N LEU A 11 -1.34 15.39 -20.19
CA LEU A 11 -2.04 15.55 -21.49
C LEU A 11 -2.12 14.28 -22.35
N LEU A 12 -1.60 13.14 -21.90
CA LEU A 12 -1.76 11.85 -22.59
C LEU A 12 -2.92 10.99 -22.07
N PHE A 13 -3.62 11.39 -21.00
CA PHE A 13 -4.68 10.58 -20.37
C PHE A 13 -6.12 11.01 -20.70
N MET A 14 -6.32 11.92 -21.66
CA MET A 14 -7.63 12.48 -22.03
C MET A 14 -8.02 12.22 -23.48
N ILE A 15 -7.70 11.03 -24.02
CA ILE A 15 -8.31 10.52 -25.25
C ILE A 15 -8.66 9.04 -25.05
N ALA A 16 -9.89 8.80 -24.58
CA ALA A 16 -10.78 7.67 -24.92
C ALA A 16 -11.80 7.44 -23.80
N ALA A 17 -12.62 8.47 -23.51
CA ALA A 17 -13.88 8.28 -22.81
C ALA A 17 -14.99 8.80 -23.72
N MET A 18 -15.38 7.98 -24.70
CA MET A 18 -16.66 8.14 -25.39
C MET A 18 -17.39 6.81 -25.38
N SER A 19 -18.60 6.90 -24.85
CA SER A 19 -19.67 5.91 -24.71
C SER A 19 -19.88 4.95 -25.89
N ALA A 20 -20.10 3.68 -25.57
CA ALA A 20 -21.04 2.84 -26.32
C ALA A 20 -21.74 1.87 -25.36
N THR A 21 -23.01 2.15 -25.06
CA THR A 21 -23.98 1.13 -24.67
C THR A 21 -24.35 0.33 -25.92
N SER A 22 -23.83 -0.88 -26.08
CA SER A 22 -24.45 -1.92 -26.92
C SER A 22 -24.07 -3.32 -26.43
N CYS A 23 -25.07 -4.16 -26.24
CA CYS A 23 -24.89 -5.60 -26.07
C CYS A 23 -24.32 -6.20 -27.37
N SER A 24 -23.11 -6.75 -27.31
CA SER A 24 -22.65 -7.81 -28.19
C SER A 24 -21.52 -8.56 -27.50
N ASP A 25 -21.64 -9.88 -27.44
CA ASP A 25 -20.59 -10.81 -27.03
C ASP A 25 -19.45 -10.73 -28.05
N ASP A 26 -18.45 -9.90 -27.77
CA ASP A 26 -17.14 -9.98 -28.38
C ASP A 26 -16.13 -9.96 -27.22
N ASP A 27 -15.17 -10.88 -27.27
CA ASP A 27 -14.04 -10.98 -26.36
C ASP A 27 -13.33 -9.62 -26.29
N ASN A 28 -13.72 -8.82 -25.32
CA ASN A 28 -13.14 -7.52 -25.05
C ASN A 28 -11.75 -7.82 -24.48
N GLU A 29 -10.78 -7.99 -25.39
CA GLU A 29 -9.36 -8.07 -25.08
C GLU A 29 -9.06 -6.83 -24.23
N LYS A 30 -8.98 -7.01 -22.91
CA LYS A 30 -8.65 -5.94 -21.98
C LYS A 30 -7.35 -5.35 -22.50
N VAL A 31 -7.39 -4.12 -23.00
CA VAL A 31 -6.19 -3.42 -23.46
C VAL A 31 -5.22 -3.39 -22.29
N VAL A 32 -4.22 -4.28 -22.35
CA VAL A 32 -3.21 -4.43 -21.31
C VAL A 32 -2.25 -3.25 -21.50
N MET A 33 -2.50 -2.17 -20.76
CA MET A 33 -1.57 -1.04 -20.76
C MET A 33 -0.19 -1.55 -20.31
N PRO A 34 0.89 -1.21 -21.04
CA PRO A 34 2.23 -1.62 -20.61
C PRO A 34 2.52 -1.06 -19.22
N ASP A 35 3.30 -1.80 -18.43
CA ASP A 35 3.75 -1.27 -17.14
C ASP A 35 4.53 0.03 -17.36
N PRO A 36 4.35 1.03 -16.49
CA PRO A 36 5.15 2.24 -16.56
C PRO A 36 6.63 1.88 -16.41
N ASP A 37 7.47 2.39 -17.31
CA ASP A 37 8.92 2.23 -17.24
C ASP A 37 9.51 3.40 -16.41
N PRO A 38 10.05 3.13 -15.21
CA PRO A 38 10.62 4.19 -14.36
C PRO A 38 11.73 4.99 -15.04
N THR A 39 12.42 4.42 -16.03
CA THR A 39 13.52 5.11 -16.73
C THR A 39 13.05 6.34 -17.51
N THR A 40 11.79 6.35 -17.94
CA THR A 40 11.17 7.52 -18.59
C THR A 40 11.04 8.72 -17.65
N LEU A 41 11.11 8.48 -16.34
CA LEU A 41 11.08 9.48 -15.27
C LEU A 41 12.48 9.73 -14.69
N GLY A 42 13.53 9.28 -15.36
CA GLY A 42 14.93 9.50 -14.93
C GLY A 42 15.44 8.52 -13.88
N TRP A 43 14.68 7.48 -13.54
CA TRP A 43 15.17 6.42 -12.66
C TRP A 43 16.21 5.55 -13.37
N VAL A 44 17.28 5.18 -12.66
CA VAL A 44 18.38 4.40 -13.24
C VAL A 44 18.24 2.95 -12.82
N LYS A 45 18.11 2.03 -13.79
CA LYS A 45 18.09 0.59 -13.53
C LYS A 45 19.42 0.13 -12.95
N GLN A 46 19.36 -0.64 -11.87
CA GLN A 46 20.53 -1.13 -11.13
C GLN A 46 20.92 -2.52 -11.65
N THR A 47 22.15 -2.64 -12.16
CA THR A 47 22.69 -3.89 -12.71
C THR A 47 23.92 -4.40 -11.97
N THR A 48 24.54 -3.58 -11.10
CA THR A 48 25.77 -3.90 -10.39
C THR A 48 25.69 -3.71 -8.88
N GLU A 49 24.93 -2.71 -8.39
CA GLU A 49 24.84 -2.35 -6.95
C GLU A 49 24.30 -3.51 -6.09
N PHE A 50 23.43 -4.36 -6.65
CA PHE A 50 22.77 -5.46 -5.93
C PHE A 50 23.21 -6.86 -6.41
N GLY A 51 24.34 -6.96 -7.11
CA GLY A 51 24.80 -8.22 -7.70
C GLY A 51 23.84 -8.78 -8.76
N THR A 52 23.85 -10.10 -8.95
CA THR A 52 22.95 -10.77 -9.90
C THR A 52 21.57 -10.97 -9.26
N LEU A 53 20.59 -10.20 -9.72
CA LEU A 53 19.19 -10.34 -9.32
C LEU A 53 18.50 -11.42 -10.16
N PRO A 54 17.48 -12.12 -9.61
CA PRO A 54 16.62 -12.99 -10.41
C PRO A 54 15.99 -12.23 -11.58
N GLU A 55 15.80 -12.88 -12.73
CA GLU A 55 15.29 -12.24 -13.95
C GLU A 55 13.91 -11.58 -13.79
N TYR A 56 13.10 -12.09 -12.86
CA TYR A 56 11.79 -11.54 -12.52
C TYR A 56 11.85 -10.33 -11.59
N ILE A 57 13.04 -9.86 -11.20
CA ILE A 57 13.26 -8.70 -10.34
C ILE A 57 14.04 -7.63 -11.10
N SER A 58 13.60 -6.39 -10.98
CA SER A 58 14.34 -5.22 -11.42
C SER A 58 14.36 -4.16 -10.32
N VAL A 59 15.53 -3.58 -10.06
CA VAL A 59 15.68 -2.50 -9.09
C VAL A 59 16.10 -1.23 -9.82
N TYR A 60 15.54 -0.09 -9.40
CA TYR A 60 15.81 1.22 -9.95
C TYR A 60 16.18 2.16 -8.81
N LYS A 61 17.14 3.04 -9.04
CA LYS A 61 17.55 4.10 -8.12
C LYS A 61 17.03 5.43 -8.62
N SER A 62 16.68 6.30 -7.69
CA SER A 62 16.17 7.63 -8.00
C SER A 62 17.17 8.47 -8.81
N PRO A 63 16.67 9.44 -9.59
CA PRO A 63 17.49 10.56 -10.04
C PRO A 63 18.05 11.35 -8.85
N SER A 64 18.97 12.29 -9.12
CA SER A 64 19.58 13.14 -8.10
C SER A 64 18.58 14.00 -7.32
N GLU A 65 17.42 14.29 -7.93
CA GLU A 65 16.30 14.99 -7.30
C GLU A 65 14.99 14.28 -7.63
N LEU A 66 14.15 14.08 -6.62
CA LEU A 66 12.77 13.61 -6.72
C LEU A 66 11.84 14.75 -6.33
N GLU A 67 10.92 15.14 -7.22
CA GLU A 67 10.00 16.26 -6.99
C GLU A 67 10.69 17.55 -6.50
N GLY A 68 11.90 17.83 -7.02
CA GLY A 68 12.71 19.00 -6.66
C GLY A 68 13.47 18.89 -5.33
N MET A 69 13.47 17.71 -4.71
CA MET A 69 14.16 17.45 -3.45
C MET A 69 15.28 16.44 -3.63
N LYS A 70 16.42 16.64 -2.96
CA LYS A 70 17.48 15.64 -2.90
C LYS A 70 17.07 14.50 -1.98
N ALA A 71 16.90 13.31 -2.54
CA ALA A 71 16.62 12.09 -1.81
C ALA A 71 17.10 10.87 -2.60
N ILE A 72 17.68 9.89 -1.91
CA ILE A 72 17.91 8.56 -2.49
C ILE A 72 16.66 7.71 -2.24
N ALA A 73 16.11 7.18 -3.32
CA ALA A 73 15.02 6.21 -3.26
C ALA A 73 15.32 5.03 -4.19
N PHE A 74 14.65 3.92 -3.90
CA PHE A 74 14.68 2.73 -4.72
C PHE A 74 13.27 2.26 -5.04
N ILE A 75 13.09 1.78 -6.26
CA ILE A 75 11.93 1.01 -6.71
C ILE A 75 12.42 -0.39 -7.01
N ALA A 76 11.87 -1.41 -6.34
CA ALA A 76 12.02 -2.79 -6.74
C ALA A 76 10.71 -3.30 -7.35
N VAL A 77 10.80 -3.92 -8.52
CA VAL A 77 9.69 -4.49 -9.27
C VAL A 77 9.86 -5.99 -9.33
N ALA A 78 8.85 -6.75 -8.91
CA ALA A 78 8.81 -8.20 -9.00
C ALA A 78 7.66 -8.63 -9.93
N ASP A 79 7.97 -9.43 -10.96
CA ASP A 79 6.99 -10.08 -11.82
C ASP A 79 6.39 -11.29 -11.09
N MET A 80 5.14 -11.16 -10.65
CA MET A 80 4.48 -12.16 -9.82
C MET A 80 3.98 -13.38 -10.61
N SER A 81 4.14 -13.41 -11.93
CA SER A 81 3.98 -14.67 -12.69
C SER A 81 5.09 -15.68 -12.41
N LYS A 82 6.21 -15.22 -11.82
CA LYS A 82 7.43 -16.02 -11.54
C LYS A 82 7.89 -15.94 -10.08
N ALA A 83 7.23 -15.12 -9.26
CA ALA A 83 7.64 -14.82 -7.90
C ALA A 83 6.56 -15.21 -6.88
N ASN A 84 6.97 -15.33 -5.62
CA ASN A 84 6.08 -15.53 -4.47
C ASN A 84 6.09 -14.29 -3.58
N PHE A 85 4.97 -14.06 -2.90
CA PHE A 85 4.82 -12.98 -1.91
C PHE A 85 4.52 -13.58 -0.54
N ALA A 86 5.17 -13.06 0.49
CA ALA A 86 4.99 -13.52 1.86
C ALA A 86 5.16 -12.37 2.86
N THR A 87 4.44 -12.44 3.98
CA THR A 87 4.73 -11.66 5.18
C THR A 87 5.57 -12.50 6.13
N ILE A 88 6.74 -12.01 6.53
CA ILE A 88 7.70 -12.71 7.39
C ILE A 88 7.93 -11.97 8.71
N GLY A 89 8.55 -12.65 9.68
CA GLY A 89 8.74 -12.11 11.03
C GLY A 89 7.54 -12.32 11.98
N ASP A 90 7.63 -11.69 13.15
CA ASP A 90 6.71 -11.90 14.27
C ASP A 90 5.70 -10.76 14.44
N GLN A 91 4.59 -11.01 15.15
CA GLN A 91 3.60 -9.97 15.50
C GLN A 91 4.14 -8.92 16.48
N ILE A 92 5.25 -9.23 17.16
CA ILE A 92 5.92 -8.37 18.13
C ILE A 92 7.26 -7.94 17.54
N TYR A 93 7.41 -6.63 17.33
CA TYR A 93 8.66 -6.05 16.87
C TYR A 93 9.81 -6.38 17.83
N SER A 94 10.82 -7.07 17.31
CA SER A 94 12.02 -7.44 18.05
C SER A 94 13.30 -7.42 17.21
N LYS A 95 13.18 -7.29 15.88
CA LYS A 95 14.27 -7.47 14.92
C LYS A 95 14.16 -6.48 13.76
N THR A 96 15.32 -6.04 13.26
CA THR A 96 15.40 -5.27 12.00
C THR A 96 15.10 -6.18 10.79
N PRO A 97 14.74 -5.62 9.62
CA PRO A 97 14.57 -6.41 8.40
C PRO A 97 15.79 -7.31 8.10
N ASN A 98 17.02 -6.79 8.26
CA ASN A 98 18.23 -7.59 8.05
C ASN A 98 18.34 -8.77 9.03
N GLN A 99 18.01 -8.57 10.30
CA GLN A 99 18.03 -9.66 11.30
C GLN A 99 16.97 -10.72 11.00
N ILE A 100 15.78 -10.32 10.53
CA ILE A 100 14.74 -11.25 10.07
C ILE A 100 15.28 -12.04 8.88
N TRP A 101 15.77 -11.35 7.83
CA TRP A 101 16.32 -11.99 6.64
C TRP A 101 17.46 -12.97 6.94
N GLN A 102 18.34 -12.65 7.88
CA GLN A 102 19.42 -13.55 8.30
C GLN A 102 18.89 -14.82 8.97
N ALA A 103 17.84 -14.71 9.80
CA ALA A 103 17.24 -15.82 10.53
C ALA A 103 16.35 -16.72 9.67
N GLU A 104 15.74 -16.20 8.60
CA GLU A 104 14.88 -16.97 7.70
C GLU A 104 15.68 -18.07 6.97
N GLN A 105 15.16 -19.30 6.96
CA GLN A 105 15.76 -20.39 6.18
C GLN A 105 15.60 -20.13 4.67
N GLN A 106 14.41 -19.70 4.27
CA GLN A 106 14.15 -19.23 2.92
C GLN A 106 14.71 -17.81 2.75
N LYS A 107 15.56 -17.61 1.74
CA LYS A 107 16.09 -16.28 1.43
C LYS A 107 15.20 -15.56 0.44
N TYR A 108 14.86 -14.32 0.78
CA TYR A 108 14.05 -13.43 -0.04
C TYR A 108 14.97 -12.40 -0.72
N PRO A 109 14.87 -12.21 -2.06
CA PRO A 109 15.68 -11.21 -2.76
C PRO A 109 15.27 -9.76 -2.44
N ILE A 110 14.00 -9.55 -2.04
CA ILE A 110 13.47 -8.26 -1.61
C ILE A 110 12.91 -8.44 -0.20
N ILE A 111 13.31 -7.54 0.70
CA ILE A 111 12.73 -7.42 2.04
C ILE A 111 12.56 -5.93 2.36
N MET A 112 11.42 -5.57 2.93
CA MET A 112 11.06 -4.20 3.31
C MET A 112 10.33 -4.25 4.66
N ASN A 113 10.44 -3.21 5.48
CA ASN A 113 9.57 -3.10 6.65
C ASN A 113 8.10 -3.09 6.23
N GLY A 114 7.25 -3.70 7.06
CA GLY A 114 5.81 -3.80 6.82
C GLY A 114 5.02 -2.82 7.68
N GLY A 115 3.97 -3.34 8.33
CA GLY A 115 3.01 -2.56 9.10
C GLY A 115 3.57 -1.81 10.31
N TYR A 116 2.75 -0.89 10.80
CA TYR A 116 3.00 -0.08 11.99
C TYR A 116 2.90 -0.90 13.29
N PHE A 117 3.66 -0.48 14.29
CA PHE A 117 3.69 -1.07 15.62
C PHE A 117 3.94 -0.01 16.68
N VAL A 118 3.57 -0.29 17.93
CA VAL A 118 3.82 0.60 19.07
C VAL A 118 5.21 0.32 19.64
N MET A 119 6.07 1.35 19.63
CA MET A 119 7.39 1.30 20.25
C MET A 119 7.30 0.98 21.75
N GLY A 120 8.23 0.19 22.27
CA GLY A 120 8.26 -0.27 23.67
C GLY A 120 7.52 -1.59 23.88
N ALA A 121 6.24 -1.66 23.53
CA ALA A 121 5.47 -2.91 23.61
C ALA A 121 5.74 -3.86 22.43
N GLY A 122 6.20 -3.32 21.30
CA GLY A 122 6.44 -4.05 20.05
C GLY A 122 5.16 -4.54 19.35
N LYS A 123 3.99 -4.31 19.94
CA LYS A 123 2.71 -4.81 19.45
C LYS A 123 2.35 -4.19 18.09
N SER A 124 2.03 -5.03 17.10
CA SER A 124 1.46 -4.57 15.83
C SER A 124 0.16 -3.79 16.05
N VAL A 125 0.01 -2.70 15.31
CA VAL A 125 -1.27 -1.96 15.16
C VAL A 125 -1.76 -2.00 13.71
N SER A 126 -1.20 -2.91 12.92
CA SER A 126 -1.55 -3.18 11.53
C SER A 126 -2.07 -4.60 11.38
N LEU A 127 -2.99 -4.78 10.43
CA LEU A 127 -3.45 -6.09 10.01
C LEU A 127 -2.25 -6.94 9.59
N LEU A 128 -2.21 -8.19 10.05
CA LEU A 128 -1.32 -9.20 9.52
C LEU A 128 -2.15 -10.44 9.23
N CYS A 129 -2.18 -10.84 7.97
CA CYS A 129 -2.71 -12.13 7.54
C CYS A 129 -1.58 -12.96 6.93
N ARG A 130 -1.48 -14.21 7.34
CA ARG A 130 -0.50 -15.19 6.83
C ARG A 130 -1.19 -16.53 6.68
N GLU A 131 -1.03 -17.18 5.54
CA GLU A 131 -1.64 -18.49 5.24
C GLU A 131 -3.16 -18.50 5.46
N GLY A 132 -3.80 -17.36 5.16
CA GLY A 132 -5.24 -17.16 5.35
C GLY A 132 -5.71 -16.97 6.78
N GLU A 133 -4.81 -16.91 7.76
CA GLU A 133 -5.11 -16.63 9.16
C GLU A 133 -4.81 -15.17 9.51
N VAL A 134 -5.76 -14.49 10.15
CA VAL A 134 -5.57 -13.13 10.70
C VAL A 134 -4.83 -13.23 12.03
N LEU A 135 -3.55 -12.88 11.99
CA LEU A 135 -2.62 -12.92 13.12
C LEU A 135 -2.65 -11.64 13.95
N ALA A 136 -2.88 -10.50 13.32
CA ALA A 136 -3.04 -9.21 13.98
C ALA A 136 -4.08 -8.37 13.22
N VAL A 137 -4.67 -7.39 13.91
CA VAL A 137 -5.67 -6.50 13.35
C VAL A 137 -5.17 -5.05 13.37
N ASN A 138 -5.69 -4.23 12.46
CA ASN A 138 -5.49 -2.78 12.52
C ASN A 138 -6.00 -2.22 13.86
N SER A 139 -5.42 -1.10 14.32
CA SER A 139 -6.02 -0.31 15.39
C SER A 139 -7.50 -0.02 15.08
N GLN A 140 -8.38 -0.42 15.98
CA GLN A 140 -9.84 -0.36 15.78
C GLN A 140 -10.44 0.97 16.25
N GLU A 141 -9.71 1.72 17.07
CA GLU A 141 -10.15 2.98 17.66
C GLU A 141 -8.97 3.96 17.75
N GLU A 142 -9.23 5.21 17.39
CA GLU A 142 -8.30 6.32 17.55
C GLU A 142 -8.99 7.43 18.33
N ILE A 143 -8.31 7.94 19.36
CA ILE A 143 -8.79 9.13 20.07
C ILE A 143 -8.23 10.36 19.38
N ARG A 144 -9.11 11.27 18.97
CA ARG A 144 -8.76 12.60 18.43
C ARG A 144 -9.69 13.64 18.98
N SER A 145 -9.16 14.78 19.41
CA SER A 145 -9.96 15.88 19.98
C SER A 145 -10.98 15.40 21.04
N GLN A 146 -10.55 14.48 21.92
CA GLN A 146 -11.38 13.88 22.98
C GLN A 146 -12.58 13.04 22.50
N LYS A 147 -12.60 12.62 21.23
CA LYS A 147 -13.61 11.74 20.65
C LYS A 147 -12.99 10.45 20.12
N SER A 148 -13.76 9.37 20.16
CA SER A 148 -13.40 8.08 19.59
C SER A 148 -13.78 8.00 18.12
N TYR A 149 -12.83 7.68 17.26
CA TYR A 149 -13.02 7.44 15.83
C TYR A 149 -12.65 6.00 15.48
N TYR A 150 -13.28 5.47 14.44
CA TYR A 150 -13.11 4.08 14.01
C TYR A 150 -12.64 4.05 12.54
N PRO A 151 -11.35 4.32 12.27
CA PRO A 151 -10.84 4.34 10.90
C PRO A 151 -10.76 2.93 10.32
N THR A 152 -11.25 2.77 9.10
CA THR A 152 -10.83 1.66 8.24
C THR A 152 -9.42 1.97 7.75
N ARG A 153 -8.46 1.04 7.84
CA ARG A 153 -7.05 1.28 7.46
C ARG A 153 -6.67 0.49 6.21
N GLY A 154 -5.81 1.07 5.38
CA GLY A 154 -5.32 0.45 4.15
C GLY A 154 -4.57 -0.85 4.39
N ILE A 155 -4.82 -1.82 3.53
CA ILE A 155 -4.09 -3.08 3.47
C ILE A 155 -3.57 -3.33 2.06
N PHE A 156 -2.48 -4.07 1.94
CA PHE A 156 -2.07 -4.72 0.70
C PHE A 156 -2.21 -6.23 0.87
N GLN A 157 -2.91 -6.89 -0.05
CA GLN A 157 -3.24 -8.31 0.07
C GLN A 157 -2.97 -9.09 -1.21
N LEU A 158 -2.55 -10.34 -1.03
CA LEU A 158 -2.69 -11.42 -1.98
C LEU A 158 -3.91 -12.24 -1.56
N SER A 159 -4.95 -12.26 -2.38
CA SER A 159 -6.14 -13.09 -2.15
C SER A 159 -5.86 -14.57 -2.34
N LYS A 160 -6.70 -15.43 -1.75
CA LYS A 160 -6.64 -16.90 -1.96
C LYS A 160 -6.83 -17.32 -3.42
N ASN A 161 -7.38 -16.42 -4.25
CA ASN A 161 -7.54 -16.63 -5.69
C ASN A 161 -6.32 -16.16 -6.50
N GLY A 162 -5.23 -15.73 -5.85
CA GLY A 162 -3.99 -15.32 -6.52
C GLY A 162 -3.94 -13.88 -7.00
N TYR A 163 -4.92 -13.05 -6.65
CA TYR A 163 -4.96 -11.63 -7.06
C TYR A 163 -4.44 -10.71 -5.96
N PHE A 164 -3.56 -9.78 -6.34
CA PHE A 164 -3.17 -8.68 -5.48
C PHE A 164 -4.18 -7.53 -5.52
N SER A 165 -4.45 -6.93 -4.37
CA SER A 165 -5.25 -5.71 -4.28
C SER A 165 -4.86 -4.86 -3.07
N THR A 166 -5.37 -3.63 -3.07
CA THR A 166 -5.38 -2.78 -1.88
C THR A 166 -6.79 -2.33 -1.58
N ASP A 167 -7.20 -2.45 -0.33
CA ASP A 167 -8.54 -2.14 0.15
C ASP A 167 -8.44 -1.57 1.57
N TRP A 168 -9.50 -0.90 2.03
CA TRP A 168 -9.58 -0.47 3.43
C TRP A 168 -10.16 -1.59 4.27
N ALA A 169 -9.56 -1.92 5.41
CA ALA A 169 -9.99 -3.02 6.26
C ALA A 169 -10.31 -2.57 7.68
N TYR A 170 -11.27 -3.25 8.29
CA TYR A 170 -11.64 -3.12 9.70
C TYR A 170 -12.05 -4.47 10.27
N THR A 171 -11.61 -4.77 11.49
CA THR A 171 -12.10 -5.96 12.22
C THR A 171 -13.18 -5.52 13.18
N THR A 172 -14.36 -6.10 13.10
CA THR A 172 -15.50 -5.78 13.96
C THR A 172 -15.34 -6.40 15.35
N THR A 173 -16.16 -5.97 16.30
CA THR A 173 -16.12 -6.45 17.69
C THR A 173 -16.45 -7.93 17.84
N ASP A 174 -17.16 -8.52 16.87
CA ASP A 174 -17.41 -9.96 16.74
C ASP A 174 -16.22 -10.73 16.12
N GLY A 175 -15.10 -10.06 15.85
CA GLY A 175 -13.86 -10.65 15.35
C GLY A 175 -13.81 -10.86 13.84
N VAL A 176 -14.78 -10.36 13.07
CA VAL A 176 -14.79 -10.51 11.61
C VAL A 176 -14.03 -9.37 10.94
N THR A 177 -13.01 -9.70 10.14
CA THR A 177 -12.33 -8.70 9.31
C THR A 177 -13.06 -8.51 7.99
N TYR A 178 -13.50 -7.27 7.73
CA TYR A 178 -14.08 -6.84 6.47
C TYR A 178 -13.15 -5.91 5.71
N THR A 179 -13.19 -5.99 4.39
CA THR A 179 -12.61 -5.04 3.44
C THR A 179 -13.70 -4.22 2.77
N TYR A 180 -13.38 -2.98 2.42
CA TYR A 180 -14.31 -1.98 1.88
C TYR A 180 -13.71 -1.31 0.64
N GLU A 181 -14.57 -0.95 -0.31
CA GLU A 181 -14.19 -0.23 -1.54
C GLU A 181 -13.93 1.26 -1.30
N GLN A 182 -14.37 1.79 -0.16
CA GLN A 182 -14.14 3.18 0.27
C GLN A 182 -13.81 3.20 1.76
N PRO A 183 -12.98 4.14 2.22
CA PRO A 183 -12.71 4.28 3.64
C PRO A 183 -13.94 4.79 4.38
N SER A 184 -13.97 4.57 5.69
CA SER A 184 -14.89 5.29 6.56
C SER A 184 -14.52 6.78 6.50
N PRO A 185 -15.47 7.69 6.20
CA PRO A 185 -15.19 9.10 5.96
C PRO A 185 -14.95 9.85 7.29
N ASN A 186 -14.03 9.35 8.10
CA ASN A 186 -13.59 9.99 9.33
C ASN A 186 -12.83 11.28 9.01
N LYS A 187 -12.92 12.24 9.93
CA LYS A 187 -12.11 13.45 9.87
C LYS A 187 -11.94 13.97 11.28
N SER A 188 -10.69 14.07 11.73
CA SER A 188 -10.36 14.63 13.04
C SER A 188 -10.98 16.03 13.21
N GLY A 189 -11.54 16.29 14.39
CA GLY A 189 -12.25 17.53 14.72
C GLY A 189 -13.72 17.61 14.29
N TYR A 190 -14.26 16.59 13.61
CA TYR A 190 -15.68 16.53 13.21
C TYR A 190 -16.46 15.54 14.10
N GLU A 191 -17.72 15.25 13.77
CA GLU A 191 -18.42 14.15 14.45
C GLU A 191 -17.88 12.79 13.95
N PRO A 192 -17.56 11.85 14.86
CA PRO A 192 -17.13 10.52 14.48
C PRO A 192 -18.17 9.80 13.64
N GLN A 193 -17.70 8.98 12.71
CA GLN A 193 -18.54 8.07 11.96
C GLN A 193 -18.95 6.86 12.81
N PRO A 194 -20.03 6.13 12.45
CA PRO A 194 -20.31 4.83 13.03
C PRO A 194 -19.10 3.90 12.94
N ALA A 195 -18.97 2.97 13.90
CA ALA A 195 -18.00 1.90 13.78
C ALA A 195 -18.27 1.08 12.49
N PRO A 196 -17.24 0.74 11.68
CA PRO A 196 -17.42 -0.09 10.51
C PRO A 196 -18.10 -1.42 10.82
N SER A 197 -18.88 -1.92 9.86
CA SER A 197 -19.69 -3.14 9.97
C SER A 197 -19.82 -3.80 8.60
N ALA A 198 -20.53 -4.92 8.50
CA ALA A 198 -20.84 -5.54 7.20
C ALA A 198 -21.54 -4.60 6.19
N TYR A 199 -22.11 -3.48 6.63
CA TYR A 199 -22.88 -2.56 5.79
C TYR A 199 -22.37 -1.10 5.80
N PHE A 200 -21.32 -0.79 6.57
CA PHE A 200 -20.74 0.57 6.68
C PHE A 200 -19.21 0.48 6.75
N PRO A 201 -18.44 1.35 6.08
CA PRO A 201 -18.84 2.55 5.31
C PRO A 201 -19.45 2.28 3.95
N THR A 202 -19.14 1.12 3.38
CA THR A 202 -19.79 0.54 2.23
C THR A 202 -20.12 -0.91 2.58
N ARG A 203 -20.69 -1.68 1.65
CA ARG A 203 -20.93 -3.10 1.89
C ARG A 203 -19.59 -3.82 2.07
N GLY A 204 -19.32 -4.26 3.30
CA GLY A 204 -18.11 -4.97 3.65
C GLY A 204 -18.08 -6.36 3.06
N VAL A 205 -16.90 -6.77 2.58
CA VAL A 205 -16.62 -8.14 2.13
C VAL A 205 -15.70 -8.78 3.15
N LYS A 206 -15.99 -10.00 3.59
CA LYS A 206 -15.09 -10.71 4.51
C LYS A 206 -13.72 -10.88 3.86
N LEU A 207 -12.66 -10.63 4.62
CA LEU A 207 -11.29 -10.79 4.14
C LEU A 207 -11.07 -12.20 3.61
N ASN A 208 -10.60 -12.30 2.36
CA ASN A 208 -10.25 -13.55 1.69
C ASN A 208 -8.78 -13.54 1.22
N ALA A 209 -7.91 -13.02 2.09
CA ALA A 209 -6.47 -12.99 1.85
C ALA A 209 -5.83 -14.34 2.12
N GLU A 210 -4.85 -14.71 1.31
CA GLU A 210 -3.83 -15.70 1.64
C GLU A 210 -2.71 -15.04 2.46
N THR A 211 -2.32 -13.83 2.06
CA THR A 211 -1.34 -13.00 2.77
C THR A 211 -1.80 -11.56 2.71
N ALA A 212 -1.79 -10.84 3.84
CA ALA A 212 -2.07 -9.41 3.84
C ALA A 212 -1.24 -8.69 4.90
N ILE A 213 -0.92 -7.43 4.63
CA ILE A 213 -0.24 -6.54 5.55
C ILE A 213 -0.94 -5.19 5.57
N GLY A 214 -1.22 -4.70 6.78
CA GLY A 214 -1.75 -3.37 7.03
C GLY A 214 -0.65 -2.32 6.99
N GLY A 215 -1.06 -1.11 6.66
CA GLY A 215 -0.21 0.07 6.63
C GLY A 215 -1.09 1.28 6.39
N GLY A 216 -0.75 2.05 5.36
CA GLY A 216 -1.53 3.17 4.89
C GLY A 216 -0.81 4.51 5.02
N PRO A 217 -1.41 5.60 4.54
CA PRO A 217 -2.70 5.62 3.83
C PRO A 217 -2.67 4.91 2.48
N ILE A 218 -3.84 4.55 1.94
CA ILE A 218 -3.94 4.17 0.53
C ILE A 218 -3.64 5.40 -0.34
N LEU A 219 -2.55 5.30 -1.11
CA LEU A 219 -2.11 6.35 -2.02
C LEU A 219 -2.80 6.25 -3.39
N LEU A 220 -2.91 5.03 -3.90
CA LEU A 220 -3.45 4.71 -5.22
C LEU A 220 -4.42 3.53 -5.11
N LYS A 221 -5.53 3.59 -5.84
CA LYS A 221 -6.46 2.47 -6.03
C LYS A 221 -7.10 2.59 -7.40
N ASP A 222 -7.17 1.47 -8.13
CA ASP A 222 -7.81 1.37 -9.45
C ASP A 222 -7.32 2.44 -10.43
N GLY A 223 -5.99 2.66 -10.46
CA GLY A 223 -5.33 3.64 -11.32
C GLY A 223 -5.52 5.11 -10.93
N SER A 224 -6.23 5.39 -9.84
CA SER A 224 -6.54 6.75 -9.39
C SER A 224 -5.79 7.11 -8.10
N VAL A 225 -5.35 8.37 -8.01
CA VAL A 225 -4.84 8.95 -6.75
C VAL A 225 -5.96 9.02 -5.73
N ARG A 226 -5.72 8.47 -4.55
CA ARG A 226 -6.66 8.42 -3.42
C ARG A 226 -6.19 9.33 -2.29
N ASN A 227 -4.96 9.12 -1.79
CA ASN A 227 -4.36 9.86 -0.67
C ASN A 227 -5.30 10.00 0.54
N THR A 228 -5.80 8.87 1.06
CA THR A 228 -6.85 8.83 2.10
C THR A 228 -6.35 9.00 3.53
N PHE A 229 -5.30 9.81 3.72
CA PHE A 229 -4.72 10.02 5.06
C PHE A 229 -5.68 10.69 6.04
N ILE A 230 -6.63 11.48 5.55
CA ILE A 230 -7.64 12.13 6.38
C ILE A 230 -8.62 11.08 6.93
N GLU A 231 -9.20 10.28 6.03
CA GLU A 231 -10.20 9.26 6.36
C GLU A 231 -9.63 8.13 7.22
N GLU A 232 -8.35 7.83 7.01
CA GLU A 232 -7.64 6.84 7.79
C GLU A 232 -7.12 7.39 9.10
N LEU A 233 -7.13 8.72 9.35
CA LEU A 233 -6.56 9.37 10.53
C LEU A 233 -5.04 9.14 10.66
N PHE A 234 -4.33 9.37 9.56
CA PHE A 234 -2.89 9.56 9.55
C PHE A 234 -2.58 11.06 9.58
N ASP A 235 -2.23 11.56 10.76
CA ASP A 235 -1.92 12.95 11.06
C ASP A 235 -0.62 13.07 11.89
N GLU A 236 -0.30 14.26 12.38
CA GLU A 236 0.84 14.49 13.28
C GLU A 236 0.72 13.66 14.57
N GLU A 237 -0.49 13.52 15.14
CA GLU A 237 -0.73 12.72 16.36
C GLU A 237 -0.46 11.22 16.13
N SER A 238 -0.70 10.72 14.92
CA SER A 238 -0.36 9.34 14.54
C SER A 238 1.15 9.12 14.37
N GLY A 239 1.95 10.18 14.27
CA GLY A 239 3.37 10.13 13.93
C GLY A 239 3.67 9.81 12.45
N VAL A 240 2.63 9.60 11.62
CA VAL A 240 2.81 9.41 10.18
C VAL A 240 2.99 10.74 9.46
N ALA A 241 2.28 11.80 9.88
CA ALA A 241 2.47 13.16 9.38
C ALA A 241 2.62 13.21 7.84
N PRO A 242 1.57 12.88 7.07
CA PRO A 242 1.66 12.60 5.63
C PRO A 242 2.15 13.79 4.78
N GLU A 243 1.98 15.01 5.28
CA GLU A 243 2.42 16.25 4.63
C GLU A 243 3.87 16.63 4.99
N SER A 244 4.47 15.93 5.95
CA SER A 244 5.84 16.16 6.42
C SER A 244 6.85 15.27 5.68
N TYR A 245 8.03 15.83 5.41
CA TYR A 245 9.14 15.10 4.79
C TYR A 245 9.75 14.09 5.77
N HIS A 246 9.54 12.81 5.48
CA HIS A 246 10.06 11.68 6.26
C HIS A 246 10.55 10.57 5.32
N PRO A 247 11.41 9.66 5.80
CA PRO A 247 11.65 8.40 5.10
C PRO A 247 10.32 7.66 4.92
N ARG A 248 10.07 7.12 3.73
CA ARG A 248 8.81 6.44 3.38
C ARG A 248 9.08 5.09 2.74
N THR A 249 8.19 4.14 3.03
CA THR A 249 8.08 2.89 2.28
C THR A 249 6.67 2.72 1.76
N ALA A 250 6.52 2.17 0.55
CA ALA A 250 5.21 1.86 -0.02
C ALA A 250 5.27 0.54 -0.80
N ILE A 251 4.12 -0.13 -0.88
CA ILE A 251 3.94 -1.33 -1.70
C ILE A 251 2.69 -1.17 -2.56
N GLY A 252 2.73 -1.69 -3.79
CA GLY A 252 1.61 -1.66 -4.71
C GLY A 252 1.72 -2.73 -5.78
N VAL A 253 0.72 -2.81 -6.65
CA VAL A 253 0.70 -3.74 -7.79
C VAL A 253 0.25 -3.02 -9.06
N THR A 254 0.83 -3.37 -10.20
CA THR A 254 0.40 -2.88 -11.51
C THR A 254 -0.75 -3.72 -12.08
N ALA A 255 -1.38 -3.24 -13.14
CA ALA A 255 -2.39 -4.01 -13.87
C ALA A 255 -1.85 -5.34 -14.44
N ASN A 256 -0.53 -5.43 -14.65
CA ASN A 256 0.14 -6.60 -15.23
C ASN A 256 0.77 -7.50 -14.17
N ASN A 257 0.22 -7.50 -12.96
CA ASN A 257 0.64 -8.36 -11.86
C ASN A 257 2.12 -8.21 -11.47
N LYS A 258 2.64 -6.97 -11.53
CA LYS A 258 3.97 -6.64 -11.00
C LYS A 258 3.84 -5.94 -9.66
N VAL A 259 4.45 -6.53 -8.63
CA VAL A 259 4.50 -5.91 -7.31
C VAL A 259 5.64 -4.92 -7.25
N ILE A 260 5.35 -3.73 -6.75
CA ILE A 260 6.26 -2.61 -6.60
C ILE A 260 6.54 -2.43 -5.11
N PHE A 261 7.81 -2.41 -4.75
CA PHE A 261 8.31 -1.95 -3.46
C PHE A 261 9.02 -0.63 -3.67
N PHE A 262 8.65 0.37 -2.89
CA PHE A 262 9.27 1.69 -2.91
C PHE A 262 9.85 1.99 -1.54
N VAL A 263 11.10 2.47 -1.50
CA VAL A 263 11.74 3.00 -0.31
C VAL A 263 12.38 4.33 -0.64
N CYS A 264 12.18 5.33 0.21
CA CYS A 264 12.80 6.65 0.09
C CYS A 264 13.43 7.00 1.43
N GLU A 265 14.70 7.37 1.41
CA GLU A 265 15.36 7.90 2.60
C GLU A 265 14.82 9.29 2.94
N GLY A 266 15.21 9.81 4.10
CA GLY A 266 14.88 11.17 4.51
C GLY A 266 15.54 11.53 5.85
N ARG A 267 15.27 12.76 6.33
CA ARG A 267 15.89 13.39 7.52
C ARG A 267 17.38 13.72 7.35
N SER A 268 17.78 14.03 6.11
CA SER A 268 19.12 14.49 5.71
C SER A 268 19.14 15.96 5.33
#